data_AF-A0A9R0EFC7-F1
#
_entry.id   AF-A0A9R0EFC7-F1
#
_cell.length_a   1.000
_cell.length_b   1.000
_cell.length_c   1.000
_cell.angle_alpha   90.00
_cell.angle_beta   90.00
_cell.angle_gamma   90.00
#
_symmetry.space_group_name_H-M   'P 1'
#
loop_
_entity.id
_entity.type
_entity.pdbx_description
1 polymer ?
#
loop_
_entity_poly.entity_id
_entity_poly.type
_entity_poly.pdbx_seq_one_letter_code
_entity_poly.pdbx_strand_id
1 'polypeptide(L)'
;MVKKLSEDETIKFVSIYRDNPCLWDITSENYKNKAMRQTALQNLCIGMEIEGFTVEDVKNKIKSLRSTYYLELDKIKKSSTPGASGNVYQPKVKWFAEFNSFIKNVMVKRKTHERTKESPHTRETKGSASVDTSPRPESPESCSYSMSGADAYQPPKRQRRTQDFVNANACDLYGQLLAEKLKALDTDDRLVLMNEIDNLVFKYTMNARQLQRELGIKTQ
;
A
#
# COMPACT_ATOMS: atom_id res chain seq x y z
N MET A 1 9.45 6.29 20.74
CA MET A 1 9.47 7.77 20.81
C MET A 1 10.35 8.26 19.68
N VAL A 2 9.85 9.06 18.73
CA VAL A 2 10.66 9.44 17.55
C VAL A 2 11.72 10.45 17.96
N LYS A 3 13.00 10.10 17.87
CA LYS A 3 14.10 11.04 18.18
C LYS A 3 14.12 12.20 17.18
N LYS A 4 14.08 13.43 17.69
CA LYS A 4 14.15 14.65 16.88
C LYS A 4 15.62 14.99 16.59
N LEU A 5 16.08 14.64 15.40
CA LEU A 5 17.41 15.04 14.93
C LEU A 5 17.46 16.55 14.66
N SER A 6 18.63 17.15 14.90
CA SER A 6 18.98 18.53 14.54
C SER A 6 19.05 18.72 13.01
N GLU A 7 19.26 19.96 12.55
CA GLU A 7 19.44 20.20 11.12
C GLU A 7 20.74 19.57 10.60
N ASP A 8 21.85 19.74 11.32
CA ASP A 8 23.17 19.22 10.92
C ASP A 8 23.22 17.68 11.00
N GLU A 9 22.60 17.07 12.03
CA GLU A 9 22.39 15.63 12.09
C GLU A 9 21.52 15.13 10.92
N THR A 10 20.54 15.93 10.48
CA THR A 10 19.71 15.57 9.33
C THR A 10 20.50 15.66 8.02
N ILE A 11 21.46 16.58 7.89
CA ILE A 11 22.38 16.66 6.75
C ILE A 11 23.32 15.43 6.76
N LYS A 12 23.97 15.13 7.91
CA LYS A 12 24.80 13.91 8.09
C LYS A 12 24.01 12.64 7.70
N PHE A 13 22.77 12.52 8.17
CA PHE A 13 21.86 11.43 7.83
C PHE A 13 21.61 11.32 6.32
N VAL A 14 21.37 12.46 5.64
CA VAL A 14 21.10 12.49 4.19
C VAL A 14 22.34 12.13 3.38
N SER A 15 23.54 12.54 3.80
CA SER A 15 24.80 12.11 3.18
C SER A 15 24.98 10.59 3.27
N ILE A 16 24.91 10.00 4.47
CA ILE A 16 25.10 8.56 4.64
C ILE A 16 23.98 7.78 3.90
N TYR A 17 22.74 8.30 3.87
CA TYR A 17 21.64 7.71 3.11
C TYR A 17 21.91 7.73 1.60
N ARG A 18 22.46 8.82 1.05
CA ARG A 18 22.86 8.94 -0.37
C ARG A 18 23.85 7.85 -0.74
N ASP A 19 24.86 7.63 0.09
CA ASP A 19 25.97 6.70 -0.19
C ASP A 19 25.56 5.22 -0.10
N ASN A 20 24.32 4.94 0.35
CA ASN A 20 23.75 3.59 0.46
C ASN A 20 22.62 3.36 -0.57
N PRO A 21 22.92 3.18 -1.87
CA PRO A 21 21.91 3.09 -2.94
C PRO A 21 20.92 1.94 -2.78
N CYS A 22 21.29 0.84 -2.14
CA CYS A 22 20.38 -0.27 -1.84
C CYS A 22 19.17 0.13 -0.97
N LEU A 23 19.23 1.27 -0.26
CA LEU A 23 18.14 1.80 0.55
C LEU A 23 17.13 2.65 -0.25
N TRP A 24 17.53 3.23 -1.38
CA TRP A 24 16.75 4.27 -2.07
C TRP A 24 16.62 4.13 -3.58
N ASP A 25 17.62 3.59 -4.28
CA ASP A 25 17.55 3.36 -5.72
C ASP A 25 16.98 1.98 -6.05
N ILE A 26 15.87 1.96 -6.79
CA ILE A 26 15.23 0.72 -7.26
C ILE A 26 16.07 0.05 -8.34
N THR A 27 16.87 0.82 -9.10
CA THR A 27 17.71 0.27 -10.18
C THR A 27 19.00 -0.38 -9.69
N SER A 28 19.35 -0.24 -8.41
CA SER A 28 20.42 -1.02 -7.79
C SER A 28 20.00 -2.48 -7.62
N GLU A 29 20.81 -3.42 -8.11
CA GLU A 29 20.63 -4.87 -7.91
C GLU A 29 20.43 -5.23 -6.42
N ASN A 30 21.20 -4.56 -5.56
CA ASN A 30 21.16 -4.71 -4.11
C ASN A 30 19.88 -4.17 -3.45
N TYR A 31 19.01 -3.45 -4.17
CA TYR A 31 17.73 -2.97 -3.63
C TYR A 31 16.78 -4.12 -3.27
N LYS A 32 16.86 -5.26 -3.97
CA LYS A 32 16.05 -6.45 -3.67
C LYS A 32 16.68 -7.32 -2.57
N ASN A 33 17.97 -7.19 -2.32
CA ASN A 33 18.70 -8.01 -1.35
C ASN A 33 18.41 -7.57 0.10
N LYS A 34 17.58 -8.35 0.81
CA LYS A 34 17.18 -8.09 2.20
C LYS A 34 18.37 -7.96 3.17
N ALA A 35 19.41 -8.77 3.00
CA ALA A 35 20.60 -8.73 3.86
C ALA A 35 21.38 -7.43 3.65
N MET A 36 21.69 -7.08 2.40
CA MET A 36 22.39 -5.81 2.07
C MET A 36 21.64 -4.58 2.57
N ARG A 37 20.30 -4.55 2.46
CA ARG A 37 19.48 -3.47 3.03
C ARG A 37 19.59 -3.40 4.56
N GLN A 38 19.57 -4.54 5.24
CA GLN A 38 19.67 -4.58 6.70
C GLN A 38 21.05 -4.11 7.19
N THR A 39 22.12 -4.56 6.53
CA THR A 39 23.49 -4.09 6.79
C THR A 39 23.62 -2.59 6.53
N ALA A 40 23.09 -2.07 5.41
CA ALA A 40 23.12 -0.64 5.12
C ALA A 40 22.32 0.20 6.14
N LEU A 41 21.18 -0.30 6.65
CA LEU A 41 20.46 0.36 7.74
C LEU A 41 21.24 0.35 9.06
N GLN A 42 21.98 -0.73 9.36
CA GLN A 42 22.87 -0.80 10.53
C GLN A 42 24.06 0.14 10.39
N ASN A 43 24.72 0.19 9.23
CA ASN A 43 25.82 1.11 8.95
C ASN A 43 25.39 2.57 9.07
N LEU A 44 24.19 2.92 8.58
CA LEU A 44 23.60 4.25 8.74
C LEU A 44 23.31 4.54 10.22
N CYS A 45 22.78 3.57 10.97
CA CYS A 45 22.54 3.68 12.41
C CYS A 45 23.84 3.96 13.19
N ILE A 46 24.92 3.24 12.88
CA ILE A 46 26.24 3.38 13.50
C ILE A 46 26.87 4.73 13.12
N GLY A 47 26.90 5.07 11.83
CA GLY A 47 27.52 6.29 11.32
C GLY A 47 26.83 7.60 11.76
N MET A 48 25.62 7.53 12.33
CA MET A 48 25.03 8.68 13.00
C MET A 48 25.74 9.02 14.32
N GLU A 49 26.27 8.03 15.03
CA GLU A 49 27.00 8.17 16.31
C GLU A 49 26.13 8.76 17.46
N ILE A 50 24.82 8.52 17.41
CA ILE A 50 23.85 9.03 18.40
C ILE A 50 23.49 7.93 19.40
N GLU A 51 23.66 8.21 20.69
CA GLU A 51 23.35 7.27 21.77
C GLU A 51 21.89 6.79 21.72
N GLY A 52 21.68 5.47 21.79
CA GLY A 52 20.35 4.86 21.74
C GLY A 52 19.53 5.18 20.49
N PHE A 53 20.16 5.58 19.38
CA PHE A 53 19.52 5.66 18.07
C PHE A 53 19.45 4.25 17.47
N THR A 54 18.29 3.84 16.97
CA THR A 54 18.06 2.46 16.52
C THR A 54 17.83 2.36 15.01
N VAL A 55 17.97 1.15 14.47
CA VAL A 55 17.60 0.83 13.08
C VAL A 55 16.13 1.14 12.78
N GLU A 56 15.24 1.12 13.78
CA GLU A 56 13.84 1.52 13.59
C GLU A 56 13.70 3.05 13.52
N ASP A 57 14.49 3.82 14.29
CA ASP A 57 14.58 5.28 14.15
C ASP A 57 15.12 5.68 12.77
N VAL A 58 16.13 4.96 12.24
CA VAL A 58 16.62 5.15 10.86
C VAL A 58 15.48 4.98 9.85
N LYS A 59 14.72 3.89 9.90
CA LYS A 59 13.59 3.66 8.99
C LYS A 59 12.52 4.75 9.14
N ASN A 60 12.22 5.17 10.36
CA ASN A 60 11.21 6.20 10.61
C ASN A 60 11.67 7.58 10.18
N LYS A 61 12.96 7.92 10.30
CA LYS A 61 13.56 9.13 9.73
C LYS A 61 13.55 9.11 8.20
N ILE A 62 13.83 7.97 7.55
CA ILE A 62 13.69 7.81 6.08
C ILE A 62 12.23 8.06 5.65
N LYS A 63 11.25 7.44 6.33
CA LYS A 63 9.81 7.68 6.05
C LYS A 63 9.47 9.17 6.18
N SER A 64 9.88 9.80 7.30
CA SER A 64 9.65 11.21 7.58
C SER A 64 10.27 12.14 6.53
N LEU A 65 11.56 11.97 6.21
CA LEU A 65 12.26 12.75 5.18
C LEU A 65 11.59 12.66 3.82
N ARG A 66 11.18 11.45 3.40
CA ARG A 66 10.45 11.26 2.14
C ARG A 66 9.11 11.99 2.16
N SER A 67 8.32 11.86 3.24
CA SER A 67 7.05 12.58 3.39
C SER A 67 7.22 14.09 3.32
N THR A 68 8.16 14.66 4.07
CA THR A 68 8.44 16.11 4.02
C THR A 68 8.91 16.53 2.64
N TYR A 69 9.81 15.77 1.99
CA TYR A 69 10.27 16.06 0.63
C TYR A 69 9.13 16.05 -0.40
N TYR A 70 8.16 15.14 -0.30
CA TYR A 70 6.97 15.16 -1.16
C TYR A 70 6.09 16.41 -0.94
N LEU A 71 5.95 16.87 0.31
CA LEU A 71 5.22 18.11 0.62
C LEU A 71 5.95 19.35 0.07
N GLU A 72 7.28 19.40 0.19
CA GLU A 72 8.10 20.46 -0.42
C GLU A 72 7.97 20.47 -1.94
N LEU A 73 8.01 19.31 -2.61
CA LEU A 73 7.77 19.19 -4.05
C LEU A 73 6.36 19.65 -4.47
N ASP A 74 5.34 19.38 -3.66
CA ASP A 74 3.96 19.84 -3.93
C ASP A 74 3.84 21.37 -3.85
N LYS A 75 4.46 22.00 -2.85
CA LYS A 75 4.56 23.47 -2.76
C LYS A 75 5.29 24.08 -3.96
N ILE A 76 6.43 23.52 -4.36
CA ILE A 76 7.18 23.97 -5.56
C ILE A 76 6.27 23.93 -6.79
N LYS A 77 5.59 22.80 -7.04
CA LYS A 77 4.67 22.65 -8.18
C LYS A 77 3.55 23.69 -8.16
N LYS A 78 2.88 23.87 -7.01
CA LYS A 78 1.79 24.84 -6.82
C LYS A 78 2.23 26.29 -7.01
N SER A 79 3.48 26.62 -6.71
CA SER A 79 4.05 27.95 -6.99
C SER A 79 4.51 28.16 -8.44
N SER A 80 4.63 27.08 -9.22
CA SER A 80 5.13 27.08 -10.59
C SER A 80 4.01 26.95 -11.65
N THR A 81 2.75 26.86 -11.23
CA THR A 81 1.61 26.82 -12.16
C THR A 81 1.36 28.18 -12.81
N PRO A 82 1.16 28.26 -14.14
CA PRO A 82 0.81 29.51 -14.81
C PRO A 82 -0.43 30.16 -14.18
N GLY A 83 -0.32 31.44 -13.81
CA GLY A 83 -1.34 32.18 -13.06
C GLY A 83 -1.03 32.39 -11.58
N ALA A 84 -0.04 31.70 -11.01
CA ALA A 84 0.51 32.05 -9.70
C ALA A 84 1.37 33.31 -9.81
N SER A 85 0.90 34.42 -9.22
CA SER A 85 1.62 35.70 -9.27
C SER A 85 2.75 35.72 -8.23
N GLY A 86 4.00 35.89 -8.69
CA GLY A 86 5.14 36.26 -7.87
C GLY A 86 5.89 35.12 -7.16
N ASN A 87 7.05 34.77 -7.74
CA ASN A 87 8.15 33.99 -7.16
C ASN A 87 7.90 32.49 -6.86
N VAL A 88 8.76 31.62 -7.41
CA VAL A 88 8.71 30.16 -7.20
C VAL A 88 9.12 29.84 -5.76
N TYR A 89 8.34 28.99 -5.09
CA TYR A 89 8.62 28.55 -3.74
C TYR A 89 9.95 27.80 -3.65
N GLN A 90 10.82 28.24 -2.75
CA GLN A 90 12.07 27.55 -2.42
C GLN A 90 11.97 26.92 -1.03
N PRO A 91 12.22 25.60 -0.89
CA PRO A 91 12.28 24.92 0.40
C PRO A 91 13.35 25.54 1.32
N LYS A 92 12.97 25.86 2.55
CA LYS A 92 13.86 26.48 3.55
C LYS A 92 14.75 25.49 4.30
N VAL A 93 14.55 24.19 4.09
CA VAL A 93 15.27 23.11 4.78
C VAL A 93 16.57 22.76 4.05
N LYS A 94 17.73 22.93 4.71
CA LYS A 94 19.05 22.78 4.05
C LYS A 94 19.26 21.41 3.40
N TRP A 95 18.84 20.34 4.06
CA TRP A 95 18.95 18.96 3.57
C TRP A 95 18.18 18.69 2.26
N PHE A 96 17.23 19.54 1.87
CA PHE A 96 16.40 19.30 0.68
C PHE A 96 17.22 19.30 -0.61
N ALA A 97 18.20 20.20 -0.76
CA ALA A 97 19.00 20.30 -1.98
C ALA A 97 19.81 19.01 -2.22
N GLU A 98 20.46 18.50 -1.18
CA GLU A 98 21.18 17.23 -1.21
C GLU A 98 20.25 16.05 -1.46
N PHE A 99 19.14 15.93 -0.72
CA PHE A 99 18.17 14.84 -0.90
C PHE A 99 17.57 14.82 -2.31
N ASN A 100 17.26 16.00 -2.85
CA ASN A 100 16.76 16.18 -4.22
C ASN A 100 17.76 15.69 -5.27
N SER A 101 19.07 15.86 -5.04
CA SER A 101 20.11 15.59 -6.04
C SER A 101 20.07 14.15 -6.58
N PHE A 102 19.85 13.16 -5.69
CA PHE A 102 19.83 11.75 -6.02
C PHE A 102 18.41 11.16 -6.11
N ILE A 103 17.47 11.61 -5.28
CA ILE A 103 16.11 11.04 -5.24
C ILE A 103 15.26 11.42 -6.46
N LYS A 104 15.44 12.61 -7.04
CA LYS A 104 14.61 13.09 -8.17
C LYS A 104 14.57 12.10 -9.34
N ASN A 105 15.73 11.51 -9.68
CA ASN A 105 15.87 10.58 -10.82
C ASN A 105 15.10 9.27 -10.57
N VAL A 106 15.03 8.81 -9.33
CA VAL A 106 14.28 7.61 -8.92
C VAL A 106 12.77 7.89 -8.84
N MET A 107 12.36 9.14 -8.66
CA MET A 107 10.95 9.53 -8.69
C MET A 107 10.38 9.63 -10.11
N VAL A 108 11.13 10.17 -11.08
CA VAL A 108 10.69 10.26 -12.49
C VAL A 108 10.38 8.87 -13.05
N LYS A 109 11.23 7.87 -12.77
CA LYS A 109 11.03 6.45 -13.14
C LYS A 109 9.74 5.82 -12.58
N ARG A 110 9.10 6.41 -11.56
CA ARG A 110 7.83 5.90 -10.96
C ARG A 110 6.56 6.54 -11.53
N LYS A 111 6.65 7.52 -12.44
CA LYS A 111 5.47 8.01 -13.16
C LYS A 111 5.07 6.98 -14.23
N THR A 112 4.24 6.01 -13.83
CA THR A 112 3.50 5.15 -14.76
C THR A 112 2.79 6.00 -15.80
N HIS A 113 2.87 5.60 -17.08
CA HIS A 113 2.24 6.29 -18.21
C HIS A 113 0.84 6.80 -17.87
N GLU A 114 0.63 8.11 -18.02
CA GLU A 114 -0.71 8.68 -18.13
C GLU A 114 -1.33 8.12 -19.42
N ARG A 115 -2.29 7.18 -19.25
CA ARG A 115 -2.97 6.57 -20.40
C ARG A 115 -3.95 7.60 -20.96
N THR A 116 -3.56 8.22 -22.07
CA THR A 116 -4.41 9.14 -22.84
C THR A 116 -5.76 8.49 -23.11
N LYS A 117 -6.84 9.20 -22.76
CA LYS A 117 -8.20 8.72 -23.02
C LYS A 117 -8.59 9.03 -24.46
N GLU A 118 -8.38 8.08 -25.35
CA GLU A 118 -9.07 8.04 -26.63
C GLU A 118 -9.93 6.78 -26.72
N SER A 119 -11.18 6.99 -27.14
CA SER A 119 -12.19 5.99 -27.43
C SER A 119 -12.66 6.29 -28.85
N PRO A 120 -12.90 5.26 -29.67
CA PRO A 120 -14.29 5.11 -30.09
C PRO A 120 -14.84 3.69 -29.95
N HIS A 121 -16.17 3.64 -29.87
CA HIS A 121 -17.01 2.44 -30.03
C HIS A 121 -16.75 1.69 -31.34
N THR A 122 -16.90 0.36 -31.29
CA THR A 122 -18.10 -0.29 -31.88
C THR A 122 -18.40 -1.63 -31.20
N ARG A 123 -19.69 -1.90 -30.97
CA ARG A 123 -20.23 -3.26 -30.73
C ARG A 123 -20.33 -3.98 -32.08
N GLU A 124 -20.39 -5.31 -32.05
CA GLU A 124 -21.38 -6.18 -32.74
C GLU A 124 -21.28 -7.60 -32.11
N THR A 125 -22.12 -8.56 -32.49
CA THR A 125 -22.48 -9.72 -31.63
C THR A 125 -22.69 -11.02 -32.42
N LYS A 126 -22.67 -12.18 -31.70
CA LYS A 126 -23.04 -13.56 -32.11
C LYS A 126 -21.93 -14.34 -32.84
N GLY A 127 -21.76 -15.66 -32.64
CA GLY A 127 -22.39 -16.61 -31.68
C GLY A 127 -22.18 -18.09 -32.08
N SER A 128 -22.49 -19.04 -31.17
CA SER A 128 -22.48 -20.52 -31.36
C SER A 128 -21.11 -21.18 -31.61
N ALA A 129 -20.80 -22.43 -31.25
CA ALA A 129 -21.49 -23.55 -30.54
C ALA A 129 -20.39 -24.52 -29.97
N SER A 130 -20.57 -25.72 -29.38
CA SER A 130 -21.72 -26.55 -28.91
C SER A 130 -21.20 -27.77 -28.09
N VAL A 131 -22.04 -28.40 -27.24
CA VAL A 131 -21.99 -29.85 -26.82
C VAL A 131 -20.77 -30.27 -25.92
N ASP A 132 -20.83 -31.19 -24.94
CA ASP A 132 -21.83 -32.20 -24.53
C ASP A 132 -22.05 -32.30 -22.99
N THR A 133 -23.01 -33.11 -22.53
CA THR A 133 -23.43 -33.28 -21.11
C THR A 133 -23.56 -34.76 -20.70
N SER A 134 -23.57 -35.05 -19.39
CA SER A 134 -24.13 -36.26 -18.69
C SER A 134 -23.14 -37.30 -18.12
N PRO A 135 -23.53 -38.13 -17.11
CA PRO A 135 -24.42 -37.85 -15.96
C PRO A 135 -24.05 -38.56 -14.62
N ARG A 136 -24.90 -38.37 -13.58
CA ARG A 136 -25.30 -39.35 -12.50
C ARG A 136 -24.38 -39.44 -11.23
N PRO A 137 -24.87 -39.83 -10.01
CA PRO A 137 -26.24 -40.13 -9.52
C PRO A 137 -26.78 -39.23 -8.37
N GLU A 138 -28.01 -39.53 -7.95
CA GLU A 138 -28.84 -38.88 -6.91
C GLU A 138 -28.71 -39.50 -5.49
N SER A 139 -29.50 -38.95 -4.55
CA SER A 139 -30.06 -39.54 -3.31
C SER A 139 -29.43 -39.10 -1.96
N PRO A 140 -30.15 -39.17 -0.82
CA PRO A 140 -30.77 -37.94 -0.27
C PRO A 140 -30.62 -37.77 1.26
N GLU A 141 -31.04 -36.62 1.83
CA GLU A 141 -31.99 -36.64 2.95
C GLU A 141 -32.61 -35.27 3.30
N SER A 142 -33.88 -35.37 3.69
CA SER A 142 -34.83 -34.36 4.17
C SER A 142 -34.30 -33.34 5.20
N CYS A 143 -34.68 -32.06 5.03
CA CYS A 143 -35.54 -31.43 6.04
C CYS A 143 -36.36 -30.25 5.48
N SER A 144 -37.68 -30.33 5.62
CA SER A 144 -38.65 -29.32 5.17
C SER A 144 -38.83 -28.20 6.19
N TYR A 145 -38.67 -26.94 5.77
CA TYR A 145 -39.30 -25.82 6.47
C TYR A 145 -39.72 -24.72 5.50
N SER A 146 -41.01 -24.69 5.18
CA SER A 146 -41.66 -23.62 4.43
C SER A 146 -42.25 -22.60 5.41
N MET A 147 -41.80 -21.35 5.33
CA MET A 147 -42.55 -20.21 5.88
C MET A 147 -42.67 -19.10 4.84
N SER A 148 -43.92 -18.77 4.54
CA SER A 148 -44.32 -17.71 3.62
C SER A 148 -43.97 -16.33 4.19
N GLY A 149 -43.53 -15.41 3.35
CA GLY A 149 -43.21 -14.05 3.74
C GLY A 149 -42.79 -13.22 2.53
N ALA A 150 -43.77 -12.74 1.76
CA ALA A 150 -43.50 -11.81 0.68
C ALA A 150 -43.24 -10.41 1.27
N ASP A 151 -41.97 -10.07 1.44
CA ASP A 151 -41.55 -8.68 1.65
C ASP A 151 -40.39 -8.35 0.71
N ALA A 152 -40.54 -7.25 -0.03
CA ALA A 152 -39.60 -6.89 -1.09
C ALA A 152 -38.28 -6.43 -0.47
N TYR A 153 -37.23 -7.24 -0.62
CA TYR A 153 -35.88 -6.89 -0.15
C TYR A 153 -35.30 -5.74 -0.99
N GLN A 154 -35.69 -4.51 -0.64
CA GLN A 154 -35.06 -3.30 -1.15
C GLN A 154 -33.69 -3.17 -0.47
N PRO A 155 -32.57 -3.30 -1.20
CA PRO A 155 -31.27 -3.12 -0.59
C PRO A 155 -31.16 -1.68 -0.06
N PRO A 156 -30.72 -1.47 1.20
CA PRO A 156 -30.66 -0.14 1.78
C PRO A 156 -29.76 0.75 0.91
N LYS A 157 -30.26 1.95 0.56
CA LYS A 157 -29.51 2.96 -0.22
C LYS A 157 -28.30 3.41 0.59
N ARG A 158 -27.20 2.65 0.48
CA ARG A 158 -25.95 2.89 1.19
C ARG A 158 -25.38 4.22 0.72
N GLN A 159 -25.62 5.27 1.50
CA GLN A 159 -24.93 6.56 1.38
C GLN A 159 -23.44 6.32 1.62
N ARG A 160 -22.73 5.95 0.55
CA ARG A 160 -21.30 5.71 0.56
C ARG A 160 -20.62 7.03 0.91
N ARG A 161 -20.17 7.14 2.18
CA ARG A 161 -19.11 8.08 2.54
C ARG A 161 -17.94 7.78 1.61
N THR A 162 -17.43 8.82 0.95
CA THR A 162 -16.43 8.73 -0.12
C THR A 162 -15.13 8.04 0.33
N GLN A 163 -14.85 8.02 1.63
CA GLN A 163 -13.71 7.34 2.25
C GLN A 163 -13.68 5.82 2.01
N ASP A 164 -14.84 5.14 2.04
CA ASP A 164 -14.90 3.67 1.97
C ASP A 164 -14.50 3.15 0.58
N PHE A 165 -14.82 3.93 -0.47
CA PHE A 165 -14.52 3.57 -1.86
C PHE A 165 -13.02 3.57 -2.16
N VAL A 166 -12.26 4.49 -1.55
CA VAL A 166 -10.80 4.58 -1.73
C VAL A 166 -10.10 3.40 -1.04
N ASN A 167 -10.57 3.00 0.14
CA ASN A 167 -9.97 1.92 0.91
C ASN A 167 -10.32 0.52 0.37
N ALA A 168 -11.54 0.34 -0.16
CA ALA A 168 -11.93 -0.90 -0.86
C ALA A 168 -10.96 -1.23 -2.00
N ASN A 169 -10.70 -0.27 -2.89
CA ASN A 169 -9.78 -0.44 -4.02
C ASN A 169 -8.35 -0.86 -3.60
N ALA A 170 -7.89 -0.48 -2.41
CA ALA A 170 -6.59 -0.88 -1.88
C ALA A 170 -6.59 -2.32 -1.35
N CYS A 171 -7.66 -2.73 -0.65
CA CYS A 171 -7.88 -4.10 -0.21
C CYS A 171 -8.05 -5.07 -1.39
N ASP A 172 -8.81 -4.66 -2.42
CA ASP A 172 -9.08 -5.46 -3.61
C ASP A 172 -7.79 -5.70 -4.42
N LEU A 173 -6.98 -4.65 -4.62
CA LEU A 173 -5.67 -4.76 -5.27
C LEU A 173 -4.70 -5.63 -4.46
N TYR A 174 -4.71 -5.53 -3.12
CA TYR A 174 -3.90 -6.39 -2.26
C TYR A 174 -4.36 -7.86 -2.35
N GLY A 175 -5.66 -8.12 -2.34
CA GLY A 175 -6.24 -9.46 -2.49
C GLY A 175 -5.85 -10.11 -3.82
N GLN A 176 -5.89 -9.36 -4.93
CA GLN A 176 -5.41 -9.83 -6.24
C GLN A 176 -3.92 -10.18 -6.20
N LEU A 177 -3.07 -9.30 -5.65
CA LEU A 177 -1.62 -9.56 -5.52
C LEU A 177 -1.29 -10.72 -4.57
N LEU A 178 -2.13 -10.97 -3.55
CA LEU A 178 -2.02 -12.13 -2.66
C LEU A 178 -2.41 -13.42 -3.38
N ALA A 179 -3.51 -13.41 -4.15
CA ALA A 179 -3.94 -14.55 -4.95
C ALA A 179 -2.88 -14.96 -5.98
N GLU A 180 -2.26 -14.02 -6.69
CA GLU A 180 -1.15 -14.33 -7.61
C GLU A 180 0.07 -14.95 -6.93
N LYS A 181 0.39 -14.54 -5.69
CA LYS A 181 1.46 -15.17 -4.90
C LYS A 181 1.08 -16.58 -4.46
N LEU A 182 -0.16 -16.80 -4.02
CA LEU A 182 -0.65 -18.12 -3.62
C LEU A 182 -0.65 -19.10 -4.81
N LYS A 183 -1.05 -18.66 -6.01
CA LYS A 183 -0.98 -19.47 -7.24
C LYS A 183 0.44 -19.90 -7.63
N ALA A 184 1.46 -19.15 -7.21
CA ALA A 184 2.87 -19.45 -7.49
C ALA A 184 3.50 -20.44 -6.47
N LEU A 185 2.74 -20.92 -5.48
CA LEU A 185 3.17 -21.94 -4.53
C LEU A 185 2.64 -23.32 -4.90
N ASP A 186 3.35 -24.36 -4.47
CA ASP A 186 2.88 -25.74 -4.50
C ASP A 186 1.59 -25.93 -3.68
N THR A 187 0.84 -26.99 -3.96
CA THR A 187 -0.52 -27.15 -3.42
C THR A 187 -0.56 -27.23 -1.91
N ASP A 188 0.38 -27.94 -1.29
CA ASP A 188 0.40 -28.13 0.17
C ASP A 188 0.82 -26.83 0.88
N ASP A 189 1.90 -26.18 0.42
CA ASP A 189 2.35 -24.88 0.91
C ASP A 189 1.28 -23.79 0.78
N ARG A 190 0.54 -23.78 -0.35
CA ARG A 190 -0.59 -22.87 -0.57
C ARG A 190 -1.71 -23.08 0.46
N LEU A 191 -2.04 -24.33 0.78
CA LEU A 191 -3.09 -24.66 1.76
C LEU A 191 -2.66 -24.30 3.19
N VAL A 192 -1.42 -24.61 3.57
CA VAL A 192 -0.85 -24.23 4.87
C VAL A 192 -0.88 -22.70 5.04
N LEU A 193 -0.39 -21.96 4.05
CA LEU A 193 -0.33 -20.50 4.11
C LEU A 193 -1.73 -19.85 4.10
N MET A 194 -2.70 -20.39 3.36
CA MET A 194 -4.10 -19.93 3.44
C MET A 194 -4.66 -20.08 4.85
N ASN A 195 -4.49 -21.25 5.47
CA ASN A 195 -4.96 -21.50 6.84
C ASN A 195 -4.28 -20.56 7.86
N GLU A 196 -2.98 -20.27 7.73
CA GLU A 196 -2.32 -19.26 8.58
C GLU A 196 -2.91 -17.86 8.41
N ILE A 197 -3.20 -17.45 7.17
CA ILE A 197 -3.83 -16.16 6.86
C ILE A 197 -5.23 -16.08 7.46
N ASP A 198 -6.05 -17.13 7.34
CA ASP A 198 -7.41 -17.18 7.88
C ASP A 198 -7.41 -17.11 9.41
N ASN A 199 -6.51 -17.85 10.07
CA ASN A 199 -6.32 -17.77 11.53
C ASN A 199 -5.87 -16.38 11.98
N LEU A 200 -5.02 -15.71 11.21
CA LEU A 200 -4.60 -14.32 11.48
C LEU A 200 -5.79 -13.36 11.35
N VAL A 201 -6.56 -13.44 10.25
CA VAL A 201 -7.76 -12.61 10.02
C VAL A 201 -8.79 -12.83 11.12
N PHE A 202 -9.03 -14.08 11.51
CA PHE A 202 -9.92 -14.43 12.62
C PHE A 202 -9.48 -13.79 13.94
N LYS A 203 -8.20 -13.94 14.31
CA LYS A 203 -7.62 -13.36 15.53
C LYS A 203 -7.81 -11.84 15.60
N TYR A 204 -7.48 -11.12 14.53
CA TYR A 204 -7.66 -9.66 14.50
C TYR A 204 -9.14 -9.25 14.47
N THR A 205 -10.00 -10.01 13.81
CA THR A 205 -11.46 -9.76 13.82
C THR A 205 -12.06 -9.95 15.22
N MET A 206 -11.66 -10.99 15.96
CA MET A 206 -12.14 -11.24 17.31
C MET A 206 -11.60 -10.21 18.32
N ASN A 207 -10.33 -9.82 18.21
CA ASN A 207 -9.75 -8.74 19.02
C ASN A 207 -10.48 -7.40 18.79
N ALA A 208 -10.80 -7.05 17.54
CA ALA A 208 -11.56 -5.85 17.22
C ALA A 208 -12.96 -5.87 17.84
N ARG A 209 -13.68 -7.00 17.77
CA ARG A 209 -15.00 -7.20 18.40
C ARG A 209 -14.95 -7.20 19.92
N GLN A 210 -13.84 -7.63 20.52
CA GLN A 210 -13.64 -7.55 21.97
C GLN A 210 -13.41 -6.10 22.40
N LEU A 211 -12.50 -5.38 21.74
CA LEU A 211 -12.23 -3.96 22.02
C LEU A 211 -13.48 -3.08 21.83
N GLN A 212 -14.32 -3.37 20.83
CA GLN A 212 -15.60 -2.69 20.63
C GLN A 212 -16.61 -2.92 21.78
N ARG A 213 -16.62 -4.12 22.38
CA ARG A 213 -17.44 -4.44 23.56
C ARG A 213 -16.92 -3.76 24.83
N GLU A 214 -15.60 -3.75 25.02
CA GLU A 214 -14.94 -3.08 26.14
C GLU A 214 -15.12 -1.55 26.11
N LEU A 215 -15.20 -0.95 24.92
CA LEU A 215 -15.48 0.49 24.73
C LEU A 215 -16.97 0.86 24.79
N GLY A 216 -17.87 -0.09 25.04
CA GLY A 216 -19.30 0.17 25.27
C GLY A 216 -20.08 0.76 24.08
N ILE A 217 -19.52 0.74 22.87
CA ILE A 217 -20.14 1.33 21.68
C ILE A 217 -21.24 0.40 21.16
N LYS A 218 -22.48 0.64 21.62
CA LYS A 218 -23.69 0.07 21.03
C LYS A 218 -23.86 0.63 19.61
N THR A 219 -23.64 -0.20 18.60
CA THR A 219 -24.15 0.06 17.24
C THR A 219 -25.67 0.03 17.25
N GLN A 220 -26.30 1.11 16.76
CA GLN A 220 -27.62 1.05 16.13
C GLN A 220 -27.50 0.35 14.78
#